data_AF-I3CSN0-F1
#
_entry.id   AF-I3CSN0-F1
#
_cell.length_a   1.000
_cell.length_b   1.000
_cell.length_c   1.000
_cell.angle_alpha   90.00
_cell.angle_beta   90.00
_cell.angle_gamma   90.00
#
_symmetry.space_group_name_H-M   'P 1'
#
loop_
_entity.id
_entity.type
_entity.pdbx_description
1 polymer ?
#
loop_
_entity_poly.entity_id
_entity_poly.type
_entity_poly.pdbx_seq_one_letter_code
_entity_poly.pdbx_strand_id
1 'polypeptide(L)' 'MMVEHQWTPMRSWREHLNLTQQEVAARIGISQSAYAQQERSTRLRPLSLERIAAALGVSIEQLDF' A
#
# COMPACT_ATOMS: atom_id res chain seq x y z
N MET A 1 -20.05 1.91 -15.02
CA MET A 1 -19.36 3.15 -14.60
C MET A 1 -18.04 2.72 -13.98
N MET A 2 -16.97 2.63 -14.77
CA MET A 2 -15.63 2.41 -14.23
C MET A 2 -15.18 3.75 -13.68
N VAL A 3 -15.16 3.90 -12.36
CA VAL A 3 -14.57 5.09 -11.77
C VAL A 3 -13.06 4.93 -11.91
N GLU A 4 -12.45 5.67 -12.83
CA GLU A 4 -11.01 5.89 -12.93
C GLU A 4 -10.55 6.63 -11.67
N HIS A 5 -10.57 5.97 -10.52
CA HIS A 5 -9.89 6.52 -9.38
C HIS A 5 -8.39 6.38 -9.66
N GLN A 6 -7.68 7.51 -9.66
CA GLN A 6 -6.22 7.57 -9.64
C GLN A 6 -5.69 7.02 -8.31
N TRP A 7 -5.86 5.72 -8.09
CA TRP A 7 -5.34 5.04 -6.90
C TRP A 7 -3.84 4.92 -7.01
N THR A 8 -3.18 5.11 -5.87
CA THR A 8 -1.74 4.87 -5.77
C THR A 8 -1.45 3.40 -6.09
N PRO A 9 -0.26 3.08 -6.62
CA PRO A 9 0.14 1.70 -6.89
C PRO A 9 -0.07 0.78 -5.69
N MET A 10 0.28 1.25 -4.49
CA MET A 10 0.04 0.56 -3.23
C MET A 10 -1.43 0.19 -3.01
N ARG A 11 -2.35 1.15 -3.19
CA ARG A 11 -3.78 0.89 -3.03
C ARG A 11 -4.29 -0.09 -4.09
N SER A 12 -3.85 0.06 -5.33
CA SER A 12 -4.22 -0.83 -6.44
C SER A 12 -3.82 -2.28 -6.14
N TRP A 13 -2.61 -2.52 -5.66
CA TRP A 13 -2.16 -3.85 -5.25
C TRP A 13 -2.93 -4.40 -4.06
N ARG A 14 -3.18 -3.59 -3.04
CA ARG A 14 -3.96 -4.01 -1.88
C ARG A 14 -5.35 -4.50 -2.29
N GLU A 15 -6.05 -3.73 -3.12
CA GLU A 15 -7.39 -4.04 -3.60
C GLU A 15 -7.39 -5.27 -4.51
N HIS A 16 -6.38 -5.39 -5.38
CA HIS A 16 -6.20 -6.58 -6.24
C HIS A 16 -5.98 -7.86 -5.43
N LEU A 17 -5.32 -7.76 -4.26
CA LEU A 17 -5.08 -8.87 -3.35
C LEU A 17 -6.23 -9.09 -2.35
N ASN A 18 -7.34 -8.35 -2.48
CA ASN A 18 -8.49 -8.39 -1.57
C ASN A 18 -8.13 -8.14 -0.09
N LEU A 19 -7.11 -7.32 0.16
CA LEU A 19 -6.67 -6.96 1.51
C LEU A 19 -7.34 -5.66 1.98
N THR A 20 -7.65 -5.58 3.26
CA THR A 20 -8.05 -4.36 3.95
C THR A 20 -6.83 -3.56 4.40
N GLN A 21 -7.02 -2.27 4.64
CA GLN A 21 -5.97 -1.43 5.24
C GLN A 21 -5.53 -1.94 6.60
N GLN A 22 -6.43 -2.55 7.37
CA GLN A 22 -6.13 -3.11 8.69
C GLN A 22 -5.23 -4.33 8.59
N GLU A 23 -5.47 -5.23 7.62
CA GLU A 23 -4.65 -6.43 7.43
C GLU A 23 -3.22 -6.08 7.03
N VAL A 24 -3.04 -5.13 6.09
CA VAL A 24 -1.69 -4.70 5.71
C VAL A 24 -0.99 -3.98 6.86
N ALA A 25 -1.70 -3.10 7.58
CA ALA A 25 -1.15 -2.43 8.75
C ALA A 25 -0.70 -3.41 9.85
N ALA A 26 -1.48 -4.47 10.09
CA ALA A 26 -1.13 -5.52 11.03
C ALA A 26 0.14 -6.29 10.60
N ARG A 27 0.29 -6.61 9.30
CA ARG A 27 1.49 -7.28 8.77
C ARG A 27 2.77 -6.47 8.98
N ILE A 28 2.69 -5.15 8.92
CA ILE A 28 3.83 -4.26 9.13
C ILE A 28 3.86 -3.65 10.53
N GLY A 29 2.99 -4.04 11.45
CA GLY A 29 3.02 -3.59 12.85
C GLY A 29 2.79 -2.07 13.04
N ILE A 30 1.89 -1.46 12.27
CA ILE A 30 1.48 -0.05 12.45
C ILE A 30 -0.04 0.06 12.62
N SER A 31 -0.55 1.24 12.95
CA SER A 31 -2.00 1.48 13.00
C SER A 31 -2.61 1.52 11.59
N GLN A 32 -3.88 1.12 11.47
CA GLN A 32 -4.64 1.24 10.21
C GLN A 32 -4.68 2.69 9.70
N SER A 33 -4.75 3.69 10.60
CA SER A 33 -4.68 5.11 10.25
C SER A 33 -3.33 5.54 9.70
N ALA A 34 -2.22 5.01 10.23
CA ALA A 34 -0.88 5.28 9.72
C ALA A 34 -0.69 4.68 8.33
N TYR A 35 -1.16 3.45 8.11
CA TYR A 35 -1.15 2.83 6.79
C TYR A 35 -2.03 3.59 5.77
N ALA A 36 -3.23 4.04 6.18
CA ALA A 36 -4.10 4.84 5.32
C ALA A 36 -3.46 6.19 4.90
N GLN A 37 -2.62 6.78 5.76
CA GLN A 37 -1.81 7.96 5.37
C GLN A 37 -0.71 7.59 4.38
N GLN A 38 -0.05 6.43 4.57
CA GLN A 38 0.96 5.94 3.64
C GLN A 38 0.38 5.68 2.24
N GLU A 39 -0.81 5.08 2.15
CA GLU A 39 -1.51 4.85 0.87
C GLU A 39 -1.82 6.12 0.08
N ARG A 40 -1.94 7.26 0.77
CA ARG A 40 -2.23 8.56 0.15
C ARG A 40 -0.97 9.36 -0.15
N SER A 41 0.18 8.93 0.35
CA SER A 41 1.45 9.63 0.13
C SER A 41 2.00 9.31 -1.26
N THR A 42 2.39 10.35 -1.98
CA THR A 42 3.09 10.23 -3.27
C THR A 42 4.59 10.00 -3.12
N ARG A 43 5.15 10.19 -1.91
CA ARG A 43 6.56 9.92 -1.60
C ARG A 43 6.67 9.24 -0.26
N LEU A 44 6.90 7.93 -0.28
CA LEU A 44 7.19 7.14 0.91
C LEU A 44 8.71 7.04 1.13
N ARG A 45 9.12 6.87 2.38
CA ARG A 45 10.52 6.57 2.69
C ARG A 45 10.86 5.17 2.18
N PRO A 46 12.10 4.91 1.69
CA PRO A 46 12.50 3.59 1.19
C PRO A 46 12.19 2.44 2.16
N LEU A 47 12.51 2.60 3.44
CA LEU A 47 12.22 1.60 4.48
C LEU A 47 10.72 1.29 4.64
N SER A 48 9.85 2.28 4.44
CA SER A 48 8.40 2.07 4.47
C SER A 48 7.95 1.29 3.24
N LEU A 49 8.45 1.65 2.06
CA LEU A 49 8.17 0.95 0.80
C LEU A 49 8.58 -0.51 0.87
N GLU A 50 9.78 -0.81 1.37
CA GLU A 50 10.28 -2.17 1.57
C GLU A 50 9.34 -3.02 2.44
N ARG A 51 8.92 -2.48 3.59
CA ARG A 51 8.02 -3.20 4.52
C ARG A 51 6.66 -3.47 3.89
N ILE A 52 6.14 -2.52 3.13
CA ILE A 52 4.84 -2.65 2.46
C ILE A 52 4.93 -3.63 1.30
N ALA A 53 5.97 -3.55 0.47
CA ALA A 53 6.22 -4.48 -0.62
C ALA A 53 6.26 -5.92 -0.08
N ALA A 54 7.01 -6.14 1.01
CA ALA A 54 7.05 -7.42 1.70
C ALA A 54 5.67 -7.86 2.24
N ALA A 55 4.88 -6.94 2.80
CA ALA A 55 3.55 -7.26 3.32
C ALA A 55 2.51 -7.57 2.24
N LEU A 56 2.67 -7.02 1.04
CA LEU A 56 1.83 -7.28 -0.13
C LEU A 56 2.35 -8.47 -0.97
N GLY A 57 3.60 -8.91 -0.75
CA GLY A 57 4.22 -9.97 -1.55
C GLY A 57 4.60 -9.52 -2.96
N VAL A 58 4.90 -8.23 -3.13
CA VAL A 58 5.31 -7.62 -4.41
C VAL A 58 6.73 -7.05 -4.29
N SER A 59 7.34 -6.75 -5.43
CA SER A 59 8.61 -6.02 -5.48
C SER A 59 8.40 -4.51 -5.22
N ILE A 60 9.46 -3.81 -4.82
CA ILE A 60 9.39 -2.37 -4.56
C ILE A 60 9.14 -1.60 -5.86
N GLU A 61 9.72 -2.06 -6.98
CA GLU A 61 9.50 -1.46 -8.29
C GLU A 61 8.02 -1.51 -8.70
N GLN A 62 7.23 -2.45 -8.16
CA GLN A 62 5.79 -2.52 -8.40
C GLN A 62 4.96 -1.51 -7.58
N LEU A 63 5.60 -0.77 -6.67
CA LEU A 63 4.98 0.27 -5.85
C LEU A 63 5.45 1.69 -6.22
N ASP A 64 6.50 1.81 -7.03
CA ASP A 64 7.17 3.06 -7.41
C ASP A 64 7.03 3.26 -8.94
N PHE A 65 5.94 3.90 -9.37
CA PHE A 65 5.71 4.32 -10.77
C PHE A 65 5.24 5.77 -10.85
#